data_AF-A0A383CAN4-F1
#
_entry.id   AF-A0A383CAN4-F1
#
_cell.length_a   1.000
_cell.length_b   1.000
_cell.length_c   1.000
_cell.angle_alpha   90.00
_cell.angle_beta   90.00
_cell.angle_gamma   90.00
#
_symmetry.space_group_name_H-M   'P 1'
#
loop_
_entity.id
_entity.type
_entity.pdbx_description
1 polymer ?
#
loop_
_entity_poly.entity_id
_entity_poly.type
_entity_poly.pdbx_seq_one_letter_code
_entity_poly.pdbx_strand_id
1 'polypeptide(L)' 'MLFAPEFAVTVLAFLVLGADLVLNRDNKRYLPWIGLIGLVGVLALSLLYLGNKDAELYDGLFLIDGFSLFFKIFFVVL' A
#
# COMPACT_ATOMS: atom_id res chain seq x y z
N MET A 1 13.49 -0.90 6.77
CA MET A 1 13.19 -0.60 5.35
C MET A 1 12.13 0.48 5.32
N LEU A 2 12.49 1.70 4.95
CA LEU A 2 11.59 2.87 5.04
C LEU A 2 10.56 2.93 3.88
N PHE A 3 10.82 2.19 2.80
CA PHE A 3 9.90 1.96 1.67
C PHE A 3 8.97 0.74 1.82
N ALA A 4 8.92 0.11 3.00
CA ALA A 4 8.14 -1.11 3.20
C ALA A 4 6.66 -1.01 2.75
N PRO A 5 5.92 0.06 3.08
CA PRO A 5 4.54 0.21 2.59
C PRO A 5 4.45 0.42 1.08
N GLU A 6 5.40 1.11 0.44
CA GLU A 6 5.44 1.29 -1.01
C GLU A 6 5.63 -0.05 -1.74
N PHE A 7 6.62 -0.85 -1.29
CA PHE A 7 6.82 -2.19 -1.84
C PHE A 7 5.60 -3.08 -1.63
N ALA A 8 4.92 -2.97 -0.49
CA ALA A 8 3.69 -3.71 -0.23
C ALA A 8 2.56 -3.34 -1.23
N VAL A 9 2.37 -2.05 -1.53
CA VAL A 9 1.42 -1.60 -2.57
C VAL A 9 1.83 -2.13 -3.94
N THR A 10 3.10 -2.05 -4.30
CA THR A 10 3.59 -2.54 -5.60
C THR A 10 3.33 -4.03 -5.75
N VAL A 11 3.69 -4.84 -4.74
CA VAL A 11 3.43 -6.28 -4.74
C VAL A 11 1.94 -6.57 -4.83
N LEU A 12 1.11 -5.84 -4.08
CA LEU A 12 -0.34 -5.98 -4.15
C LEU A 12 -0.87 -5.68 -5.56
N ALA A 13 -0.40 -4.62 -6.21
CA ALA A 13 -0.80 -4.27 -7.57
C ALA A 13 -0.44 -5.40 -8.56
N PHE A 14 0.77 -5.96 -8.46
CA PHE A 14 1.16 -7.13 -9.28
C PHE A 14 0.30 -8.36 -9.00
N LEU A 15 -0.06 -8.62 -7.73
CA LEU A 15 -0.95 -9.72 -7.38
C LEU A 15 -2.35 -9.54 -7.96
N VAL A 16 -2.90 -8.32 -7.89
CA VAL A 16 -4.22 -8.01 -8.46
C VAL A 16 -4.19 -8.14 -9.98
N LEU A 17 -3.13 -7.68 -10.65
CA LEU A 17 -2.96 -7.82 -12.10
C LEU A 17 -2.78 -9.29 -12.51
N GLY A 18 -1.95 -10.05 -11.79
CA GLY A 18 -1.77 -11.47 -12.03
C GLY A 18 -3.06 -12.27 -11.79
N ALA A 19 -3.80 -11.92 -10.74
CA ALA A 19 -5.12 -12.48 -10.49
C ALA A 19 -6.08 -12.13 -11.62
N ASP A 20 -6.15 -10.88 -12.11
CA ASP A 20 -7.03 -10.52 -13.23
C ASP A 20 -6.71 -11.31 -14.50
N LEU A 21 -5.42 -11.56 -14.76
CA LEU A 21 -4.97 -12.26 -15.96
C LEU A 21 -5.28 -13.76 -15.94
N VAL A 22 -5.28 -14.37 -14.75
CA VAL A 22 -5.57 -15.81 -14.56
C VAL A 22 -7.07 -16.06 -14.34
N LEU A 23 -7.82 -15.08 -13.84
CA LEU A 23 -9.19 -15.27 -13.39
C LEU A 23 -10.20 -15.14 -14.54
N ASN A 24 -11.03 -16.18 -14.71
CA ASN A 24 -12.04 -16.25 -15.75
C ASN A 24 -13.17 -15.21 -15.53
N ARG A 25 -13.85 -14.78 -16.59
CA ARG A 25 -14.77 -13.62 -16.63
C ARG A 25 -15.87 -13.64 -15.57
N ASP A 26 -16.28 -14.82 -15.13
CA ASP A 26 -17.34 -15.07 -14.11
C ASP A 26 -16.89 -14.72 -12.68
N ASN A 27 -15.60 -14.85 -12.38
CA ASN A 27 -15.05 -14.66 -11.03
C ASN A 27 -14.51 -13.23 -10.79
N LYS A 28 -14.63 -12.32 -11.77
CA LYS A 28 -14.16 -10.91 -11.63
C LYS A 28 -14.81 -10.15 -10.47
N ARG A 29 -15.90 -10.68 -9.90
CA ARG A 29 -16.56 -10.15 -8.70
C ARG A 29 -15.70 -10.26 -7.42
N TYR A 30 -14.75 -11.19 -7.35
CA TYR A 30 -13.85 -11.33 -6.20
C TYR A 30 -12.63 -10.40 -6.26
N LEU A 31 -12.27 -9.94 -7.46
CA LEU A 31 -11.13 -9.06 -7.70
C LEU A 31 -11.15 -7.76 -6.86
N PRO A 32 -12.27 -7.00 -6.79
CA PRO A 32 -12.34 -5.81 -5.94
C PRO A 32 -12.21 -6.13 -4.44
N TRP A 33 -12.66 -7.31 -3.99
CA TRP A 33 -12.50 -7.74 -2.60
C TRP A 33 -11.04 -8.05 -2.25
N ILE A 34 -10.30 -8.68 -3.16
CA ILE A 34 -8.86 -8.95 -3.00
C ILE A 34 -8.08 -7.62 -2.92
N GLY A 35 -8.40 -6.67 -3.80
CA GLY A 35 -7.82 -5.33 -3.77
C GLY A 35 -8.11 -4.60 -2.46
N LEU A 36 -9.36 -4.64 -1.98
CA LEU A 36 -9.76 -4.01 -0.73
C LEU A 36 -9.02 -4.58 0.48
N ILE A 37 -8.99 -5.91 0.63
CA ILE A 37 -8.25 -6.57 1.73
C ILE A 37 -6.77 -6.22 1.67
N GLY A 38 -6.19 -6.20 0.46
CA GLY A 38 -4.80 -5.83 0.26
C GLY A 38 -4.51 -4.40 0.68
N LEU A 39 -5.35 -3.43 0.30
CA LEU A 39 -5.19 -2.02 0.67
C LEU A 39 -5.31 -1.82 2.18
N VAL A 40 -6.26 -2.51 2.83
CA VAL A 40 -6.37 -2.52 4.30
C VAL A 40 -5.10 -3.09 4.95
N GLY A 41 -4.51 -4.14 4.37
CA GLY A 41 -3.24 -4.70 4.82
C GLY A 41 -2.08 -3.70 4.69
N VAL A 42 -1.98 -3.00 3.57
CA VAL A 42 -0.98 -1.93 3.36
C VAL A 42 -1.16 -0.81 4.38
N LEU A 43 -2.39 -0.38 4.65
CA LEU A 43 -2.68 0.64 5.66
C LEU A 43 -2.16 0.23 7.03
N ALA A 44 -2.50 -0.98 7.46
CA ALA A 44 -2.05 -1.52 8.75
C ALA A 44 -0.52 -1.58 8.83
N LEU A 45 0.15 -2.04 7.76
CA LEU A 45 1.61 -2.05 7.68
C LEU A 45 2.21 -0.65 7.73
N SER A 46 1.62 0.33 7.05
CA SER A 46 2.09 1.71 7.08
C SER A 46 1.99 2.30 8.48
N LEU A 47 0.87 2.09 9.19
CA LEU A 47 0.69 2.52 10.58
C LEU A 47 1.67 1.85 11.54
N LEU A 48 1.81 0.52 11.48
CA LEU A 48 2.69 -0.22 12.38
C LEU A 48 4.18 0.08 12.15
N TYR A 49 4.57 0.29 10.88
CA TYR A 49 5.98 0.39 10.53
C TYR A 49 6.50 1.83 10.45
N LEU A 50 5.68 2.80 10.05
CA LEU A 50 6.05 4.21 9.94
C LEU A 50 5.46 5.09 11.05
N GLY A 51 4.45 4.65 11.80
CA GLY A 51 3.76 5.48 12.79
C GLY A 51 4.58 5.99 13.98
N ASN A 52 5.81 5.49 14.15
CA ASN A 52 6.71 5.87 15.24
C ASN A 52 8.13 6.14 14.72
N LYS A 53 8.26 6.47 13.43
CA LYS A 53 9.55 6.70 12.78
C LYS A 53 9.54 8.06 12.10
N ASP A 54 10.47 8.89 12.54
CA ASP A 54 10.87 10.11 11.84
C ASP A 54 12.17 9.81 11.10
N ALA A 55 12.13 9.85 9.78
CA ALA A 55 13.28 9.54 8.96
C ALA A 55 13.29 10.35 7.67
N GLU A 56 14.49 10.77 7.29
CA GLU A 56 14.75 11.48 6.05
C GLU A 56 15.56 10.55 5.14
N LEU A 57 15.13 10.43 3.89
CA LEU A 57 15.79 9.64 2.87
C LEU A 57 16.23 10.50 1.70
N TYR A 58 17.35 10.09 1.09
CA TYR A 58 17.92 10.74 -0.08
C TYR A 58 18.18 12.23 0.14
N ASP A 59 18.84 12.59 1.25
CA ASP A 59 19.28 13.96 1.53
C ASP A 59 18.13 14.98 1.47
N GLY A 60 16.99 14.63 2.08
CA GLY A 60 15.82 15.51 2.17
C GLY A 60 14.81 15.40 1.05
N LEU A 61 15.07 14.56 0.03
CA LEU A 61 14.10 14.33 -1.05
C LEU A 61 12.87 13.54 -0.58
N PHE A 62 13.00 12.71 0.45
CA PHE A 62 11.90 11.89 0.95
C PHE A 62 11.79 11.96 2.47
N LEU A 63 10.79 12.68 2.97
CA LEU A 63 10.52 12.81 4.40
C LEU A 63 9.43 11.85 4.85
N ILE A 64 9.75 11.06 5.86
CA ILE A 64 8.83 10.18 6.58
C ILE A 64 8.63 10.80 7.96
N ASP A 65 7.47 11.43 8.11
CA ASP A 65 7.01 12.10 9.32
C ASP A 65 5.47 11.92 9.39
N GLY A 66 4.85 12.26 10.51
CA GLY A 66 3.41 12.17 10.75
C GLY A 66 2.57 12.88 9.68
N PHE A 67 3.05 13.99 9.12
CA PHE A 67 2.38 14.69 8.01
C PHE A 67 2.36 13.85 6.73
N SER A 68 3.51 13.31 6.30
CA SER A 68 3.58 12.42 5.13
C SER A 68 2.77 11.15 5.35
N LEU A 69 2.78 10.59 6.56
CA LEU A 69 2.00 9.39 6.91
C LEU A 69 0.50 9.64 6.81
N PHE A 70 0.01 10.82 7.26
CA PHE A 70 -1.39 11.20 7.14
C PHE A 70 -1.86 11.20 5.68
N PHE A 71 -1.11 11.84 4.77
CA PHE A 71 -1.45 11.84 3.35
C PHE A 71 -1.40 10.44 2.74
N LYS A 72 -0.46 9.61 3.17
CA LYS A 72 -0.34 8.22 2.71
C LYS A 72 -1.57 7.39 3.08
N ILE A 73 -2.09 7.56 4.29
CA ILE A 73 -3.33 6.91 4.73
C ILE A 73 -4.53 7.49 3.98
N PHE A 74 -4.61 8.82 3.85
CA PHE A 74 -5.68 9.51 3.15
C PHE A 74 -5.85 9.03 1.70
N PHE A 75 -4.77 8.94 0.94
CA PHE A 75 -4.79 8.47 -0.45
C PHE A 75 -5.11 6.99 -0.62
N VAL A 76 -4.89 6.15 0.39
CA VAL A 76 -5.26 4.73 0.31
C VAL A 76 -6.75 4.53 0.61
N VAL A 77 -7.36 5.45 1.36
CA VAL A 77 -8.79 5.40 1.70
C VAL A 77 -9.66 6.10 0.65
N LEU A 78 -9.16 7.17 0.02
CA LEU A 78 -9.85 7.97 -1.00
C LEU A 78 -9.86 7.28 -2.38
#